data_AF-A0A2E3V748-F1
#
_entry.id   AF-A0A2E3V748-F1
#
_cell.length_a   1.000
_cell.length_b   1.000
_cell.length_c   1.000
_cell.angle_alpha   90.00
_cell.angle_beta   90.00
_cell.angle_gamma   90.00
#
_symmetry.space_group_name_H-M   'P 1'
#
loop_
_entity.id
_entity.type
_entity.pdbx_description
1 polymer ?
#
loop_
_entity_poly.entity_id
_entity_poly.type
_entity_poly.pdbx_seq_one_letter_code
_entity_poly.pdbx_strand_id
1 'polypeptide(L)'
;MCTIGITSALGGYLISQAYRVAEANKIAPFEYINMPLAIVWGILIWGHWPDLPAWLGIMLIFGTGLYVVFREGKIGKAVKKQRPLQ
;
A
#
# COMPACT_ATOMS: atom_id res chain seq x y z
N MET A 1 9.26 -7.29 24.38
CA MET A 1 8.14 -8.18 23.99
C MET A 1 6.78 -7.48 24.11
N CYS A 2 6.46 -6.83 25.24
CA CYS A 2 5.18 -6.12 25.41
C CYS A 2 4.95 -5.00 24.37
N THR A 3 5.99 -4.28 23.96
CA THR A 3 5.90 -3.20 22.95
C THR A 3 5.49 -3.71 21.58
N ILE A 4 6.10 -4.81 21.10
CA ILE A 4 5.77 -5.46 19.83
C ILE A 4 4.32 -5.95 19.86
N GLY A 5 3.89 -6.58 20.96
CA GLY A 5 2.52 -7.06 21.13
C GLY A 5 1.47 -5.94 21.08
N ILE A 6 1.73 -4.80 21.76
CA ILE A 6 0.84 -3.64 21.73
C ILE A 6 0.76 -3.05 20.32
N THR A 7 1.90 -2.85 19.65
CA THR A 7 1.93 -2.28 18.30
C THR A 7 1.22 -3.18 17.27
N SER A 8 1.46 -4.50 17.30
CA SER A 8 0.78 -5.44 16.40
C SER A 8 -0.72 -5.52 16.66
N ALA A 9 -1.16 -5.56 17.92
CA ALA A 9 -2.58 -5.57 18.27
C ALA A 9 -3.28 -4.28 17.83
N LEU A 10 -2.64 -3.13 18.04
CA LEU A 10 -3.18 -1.83 17.63
C LEU A 10 -3.27 -1.72 16.11
N GLY A 11 -2.23 -2.16 15.39
CA GLY A 11 -2.22 -2.18 13.92
C GLY A 11 -3.31 -3.08 13.34
N GLY A 12 -3.45 -4.31 13.85
CA GLY A 12 -4.52 -5.22 13.43
C GLY A 12 -5.93 -4.68 13.72
N TYR A 13 -6.09 -4.01 14.87
CA TYR A 13 -7.35 -3.36 15.22
C TYR A 13 -7.68 -2.21 14.25
N LEU A 14 -6.72 -1.32 13.97
CA LEU A 14 -6.88 -0.21 13.01
C LEU A 14 -7.24 -0.72 11.61
N ILE A 15 -6.60 -1.80 11.13
CA ILE A 15 -6.91 -2.43 9.85
C ILE A 15 -8.34 -2.99 9.84
N SER A 16 -8.74 -3.71 10.90
CA SER A 16 -10.13 -4.20 11.05
C SER A 16 -11.15 -3.07 11.08
N GLN A 17 -10.83 -1.93 11.68
CA GLN A 17 -11.69 -0.74 11.63
C GLN A 17 -11.77 -0.13 10.23
N ALA A 18 -10.64 -0.03 9.52
CA ALA A 18 -10.58 0.49 8.16
C ALA A 18 -11.45 -0.34 7.20
N TYR A 19 -11.38 -1.68 7.28
CA TYR A 19 -12.24 -2.59 6.53
C TYR A 19 -13.74 -2.45 6.81
N ARG A 20 -14.11 -1.92 7.97
CA ARG A 20 -15.51 -1.71 8.34
C ARG A 20 -16.08 -0.37 7.87
N VAL A 21 -15.21 0.63 7.62
CA VAL A 21 -15.60 2.01 7.29
C VAL A 21 -15.37 2.35 5.81
N ALA A 22 -14.37 1.74 5.17
CA ALA A 22 -14.08 1.94 3.76
C ALA A 22 -14.45 0.68 2.95
N GLU A 23 -15.08 0.87 1.79
CA GLU A 23 -15.35 -0.21 0.84
C GLU A 23 -14.06 -0.98 0.54
N ALA A 24 -14.12 -2.32 0.56
CA ALA A 24 -12.97 -3.21 0.37
C ALA A 24 -12.11 -2.86 -0.86
N ASN A 25 -12.74 -2.27 -1.88
CA ASN A 25 -12.08 -1.83 -3.11
C ASN A 25 -11.08 -0.67 -2.91
N LYS A 26 -11.22 0.16 -1.86
CA LYS A 26 -10.27 1.22 -1.52
C LYS A 26 -9.11 0.74 -0.64
N ILE A 27 -9.22 -0.45 -0.07
CA ILE A 27 -8.24 -1.00 0.88
C ILE A 27 -7.30 -1.99 0.19
N ALA A 28 -7.79 -2.72 -0.83
CA ALA A 28 -6.96 -3.59 -1.67
C ALA A 28 -5.67 -2.92 -2.21
N PRO A 29 -5.67 -1.64 -2.65
CA PRO A 29 -4.46 -0.91 -3.05
C PRO A 29 -3.44 -0.73 -1.92
N PHE A 30 -3.92 -0.57 -0.69
CA PHE A 30 -3.09 -0.30 0.48
C PHE A 30 -2.27 -1.54 0.89
N GLU A 31 -2.83 -2.74 0.72
CA GLU A 31 -2.09 -3.98 0.95
C GLU A 31 -0.90 -4.14 -0.01
N TYR A 32 -1.02 -3.65 -1.25
CA TYR A 32 0.10 -3.64 -2.20
C TYR A 32 1.21 -2.65 -1.83
N ILE A 33 0.92 -1.60 -1.04
CA ILE A 33 1.92 -0.65 -0.53
C ILE A 33 2.80 -1.26 0.58
N ASN A 34 2.32 -2.28 1.29
CA ASN A 34 3.12 -2.94 2.33
C ASN A 34 4.36 -3.64 1.75
N MET A 35 4.28 -4.16 0.52
CA MET A 35 5.41 -4.80 -0.17
C MET A 35 6.60 -3.84 -0.39
N PRO A 36 6.45 -2.66 -1.03
CA PRO A 36 7.55 -1.71 -1.16
C PRO A 36 8.03 -1.18 0.20
N LEU A 37 7.11 -0.96 1.15
CA LEU A 37 7.50 -0.48 2.49
C LEU A 37 8.41 -1.47 3.21
N ALA A 38 8.14 -2.77 3.10
CA ALA A 38 8.97 -3.82 3.67
C ALA A 38 10.41 -3.79 3.09
N ILE A 39 10.55 -3.50 1.79
CA ILE A 39 11.86 -3.37 1.16
C ILE A 39 12.60 -2.13 1.67
N VAL A 40 11.91 -0.99 1.77
CA VAL A 40 12.49 0.24 2.33
C VAL A 40 12.99 0.00 3.74
N TRP A 41 12.17 -0.63 4.60
CA TRP A 41 12.58 -0.99 5.96
C TRP A 41 13.75 -1.99 5.99
N GLY A 42 13.79 -2.94 5.05
CA GLY A 42 14.92 -3.85 4.89
C GLY A 42 16.23 -3.11 4.63
N ILE A 43 16.23 -2.15 3.69
CA ILE A 43 17.41 -1.33 3.39
C ILE A 43 17.77 -0.45 4.60
N LEU A 44 16.78 0.19 5.23
CA LEU A 44 16.99 1.17 6.29
C LEU A 44 17.54 0.54 7.58
N ILE A 45 17.10 -0.69 7.91
CA ILE A 45 17.50 -1.39 9.14
C ILE A 45 18.84 -2.10 8.96
N TRP A 46 19.06 -2.74 7.81
CA TRP A 46 20.24 -3.59 7.59
C TRP A 46 21.37 -2.91 6.83
N GLY A 47 21.11 -1.78 6.16
CA GLY A 47 22.12 -1.02 5.41
C GLY A 47 22.75 -1.78 4.22
N HIS A 48 22.26 -2.98 3.92
CA HIS A 48 22.72 -3.79 2.81
C HIS A 48 22.06 -3.30 1.53
N TRP A 49 22.89 -2.89 0.58
CA TRP A 49 22.43 -2.46 -0.73
C TRP A 49 21.90 -3.67 -1.50
N PRO A 50 20.68 -3.58 -2.06
CA PRO A 50 20.07 -4.70 -2.76
C PRO A 50 20.92 -5.13 -3.97
N ASP A 51 21.12 -6.45 -4.11
CA ASP A 51 21.74 -7.05 -5.30
C ASP A 51 20.89 -6.84 -6.57
N LEU A 52 21.46 -7.11 -7.75
CA LEU A 52 20.75 -7.02 -9.05
C LEU A 52 19.31 -7.62 -9.04
N PRO A 53 19.07 -8.84 -8.53
CA PRO A 53 17.71 -9.39 -8.46
C PRO A 53 16.77 -8.60 -7.54
N ALA A 54 17.28 -8.01 -6.47
CA ALA A 54 16.48 -7.17 -5.57
C ALA A 54 16.14 -5.83 -6.24
N TRP A 55 17.05 -5.25 -7.04
CA TRP A 55 16.74 -4.08 -7.88
C TRP A 55 15.63 -4.35 -8.90
N LEU A 56 15.60 -5.54 -9.51
CA LEU A 56 14.50 -5.98 -10.39
C LEU A 56 13.17 -6.03 -9.63
N GLY A 57 13.17 -6.59 -8.41
CA GLY A 57 11.99 -6.61 -7.55
C GLY A 57 11.51 -5.20 -7.17
N ILE A 58 12.43 -4.31 -6.81
CA ILE A 58 12.13 -2.90 -6.47
C ILE A 58 11.50 -2.19 -7.67
N MET A 59 12.10 -2.29 -8.86
CA MET A 59 11.57 -1.70 -10.10
C MET A 59 10.17 -2.23 -10.43
N LEU A 60 9.94 -3.54 -10.27
CA LEU A 60 8.64 -4.15 -10.54
C LEU A 60 7.57 -3.67 -9.55
N ILE A 61 7.91 -3.56 -8.26
CA ILE A 61 7.00 -3.08 -7.22
C ILE A 61 6.70 -1.59 -7.41
N PHE A 62 7.70 -0.74 -7.66
CA PHE A 62 7.50 0.67 -7.97
C PHE A 62 6.68 0.85 -9.25
N GLY A 63 6.96 0.08 -10.30
CA GLY A 63 6.19 0.08 -11.55
C GLY A 63 4.73 -0.32 -11.33
N THR A 64 4.49 -1.34 -10.50
CA THR A 64 3.14 -1.79 -10.15
C THR A 64 2.40 -0.75 -9.30
N GLY A 65 3.05 -0.19 -8.28
CA GLY A 65 2.48 0.87 -7.46
C GLY A 65 2.13 2.11 -8.27
N LEU A 66 3.03 2.54 -9.16
CA LEU A 66 2.79 3.64 -10.08
C LEU A 66 1.63 3.31 -11.05
N TYR A 67 1.60 2.11 -11.62
CA TYR A 67 0.53 1.66 -12.49
C TYR A 67 -0.84 1.65 -11.79
N VAL A 68 -0.90 1.19 -10.53
CA VAL A 68 -2.13 1.22 -9.71
C VAL A 68 -2.56 2.66 -9.48
N VAL A 69 -1.67 3.56 -9.08
CA VAL A 69 -1.99 4.99 -8.89
C VAL A 69 -2.47 5.65 -10.18
N PHE A 70 -1.83 5.36 -11.32
CA PHE A 70 -2.28 5.87 -12.62
C PHE A 70 -3.62 5.28 -13.05
N ARG A 71 -3.87 3.99 -12.78
CA ARG A 71 -5.14 3.32 -13.05
C ARG A 71 -6.26 3.88 -12.17
N GLU A 72 -6.01 4.07 -10.88
CA GLU A 72 -6.96 4.70 -9.95
C GLU A 72 -7.19 6.16 -10.26
N GLY A 73 -6.16 6.91 -10.68
CA GLY A 73 -6.32 8.28 -11.17
C GLY A 73 -7.20 8.37 -12.42
N LYS A 74 -7.23 7.32 -13.26
CA LYS A 74 -8.17 7.21 -14.38
C LYS A 74 -9.58 6.78 -13.94
N ILE A 75 -9.70 5.88 -12.95
CA ILE A 75 -10.99 5.40 -12.43
C ILE A 75 -11.68 6.46 -11.55
N GLY A 76 -10.94 7.20 -10.72
CA GLY A 76 -11.43 8.31 -9.90
C GLY A 76 -11.92 9.50 -10.74
N LYS A 77 -11.36 9.69 -11.95
CA LYS A 77 -11.91 10.64 -12.93
C LYS A 77 -13.24 10.17 -13.53
N ALA A 78 -13.47 8.86 -13.63
CA ALA A 78 -14.75 8.31 -14.10
C ALA A 78 -15.86 8.45 -13.03
N VAL A 79 -15.53 8.29 -11.74
CA VAL A 79 -16.50 8.46 -10.63
C VAL A 79 -16.88 9.93 -10.44
N LYS A 80 -15.97 10.89 -10.66
CA LYS A 80 -16.30 12.33 -10.58
C LYS A 80 -17.25 12.81 -11.70
N LYS A 81 -17.46 12.02 -12.76
CA LYS A 81 -18.30 12.41 -13.92
C LYS A 81 -19.79 12.05 -13.76
N GLN A 82 -20.20 11.30 -12.73
CA GLN A 82 -21.58 10.80 -12.60
C GLN A 82 -22.49 11.55 -11.64
N ARG A 83 -22.14 12.77 -11.22
CA ARG A 83 -23.13 13.68 -10.62
C ARG A 83 -23.33 14.93 -11.47
N PRO A 84 -24.04 14.85 -12.60
CA PRO A 84 -24.90 15.95 -12.99
C PRO A 84 -26.01 16.01 -11.94
N LEU A 85 -25.88 16.96 -11.01
CA LEU A 85 -27.09 17.56 -10.45
C LEU A 85 -27.71 18.31 -11.61
N GLN A 86 -28.84 17.80 -12.10
CA GLN A 86 -30.00 18.47 -12.74
C GLN A 86 -30.69 17.46 -13.66
#